data_AF-A0A392VBX6-F1
#
_entry.id   AF-A0A392VBX6-F1
#
_cell.length_a   1.000
_cell.length_b   1.000
_cell.length_c   1.000
_cell.angle_alpha   90.00
_cell.angle_beta   90.00
_cell.angle_gamma   90.00
#
_symmetry.space_group_name_H-M   'P 1'
#
loop_
_entity.id
_entity.type
_entity.pdbx_description
1 polymer ?
#
loop_
_entity_poly.entity_id
_entity_poly.type
_entity_poly.pdbx_seq_one_letter_code
_entity_poly.pdbx_strand_id
1 'polypeptide(L)' 'MDERNWNTLLNPPSAINIDLVREFYANAMPIKDQQYSFTTMVRGIALDFGRDAINEYLGNPYQLEG' A
#
# COMPACT_ATOMS: atom_id res chain seq x y z
N MET A 1 23.76 9.40 -5.92
CA MET A 1 22.67 8.61 -6.52
C MET A 1 21.81 8.12 -5.38
N ASP A 2 20.50 8.36 -5.43
CA ASP A 2 19.57 7.95 -4.36
C ASP A 2 19.67 6.45 -4.11
N GLU A 3 20.31 6.07 -2.99
CA GLU A 3 20.48 4.66 -2.55
C GLU A 3 19.15 3.92 -2.40
N ARG A 4 18.05 4.68 -2.30
CA ARG A 4 16.68 4.20 -2.15
C ARG A 4 15.99 3.87 -3.47
N ASN A 5 16.61 4.14 -4.62
CA ASN A 5 16.05 3.87 -5.95
C ASN A 5 14.61 4.40 -6.15
N TRP A 6 14.31 5.61 -5.67
CA TRP A 6 12.99 6.23 -5.83
C TRP A 6 12.53 6.33 -7.28
N ASN A 7 13.46 6.42 -8.23
CA ASN A 7 13.16 6.43 -9.66
C ASN A 7 12.43 5.17 -10.15
N THR A 8 12.63 4.03 -9.48
CA THR A 8 11.92 2.76 -9.78
C THR A 8 10.48 2.79 -9.29
N LEU A 9 10.18 3.54 -8.22
CA LEU A 9 8.82 3.73 -7.72
C LEU A 9 8.00 4.65 -8.64
N LEU A 10 8.65 5.65 -9.26
CA LEU A 10 8.02 6.54 -10.23
C LEU A 10 7.85 5.89 -11.62
N ASN A 11 8.60 4.83 -11.92
CA ASN A 11 8.51 4.06 -13.15
C ASN A 11 8.31 2.58 -12.81
N PRO A 12 7.13 2.19 -12.31
CA PRO A 12 6.87 0.81 -11.96
C PRO A 12 7.04 -0.09 -13.20
N PRO A 13 7.55 -1.33 -13.01
CA PRO A 13 7.60 -2.30 -14.08
C PRO A 13 6.23 -2.47 -14.76
N SER A 14 6.21 -2.54 -16.09
CA SER A 14 4.97 -2.70 -16.87
C SER A 14 4.27 -4.04 -16.63
N ALA A 15 4.97 -5.00 -16.03
CA ALA A 15 4.44 -6.30 -15.65
C ALA A 15 4.72 -6.56 -14.16
N ILE A 16 3.66 -6.89 -13.43
CA ILE A 16 3.72 -7.34 -12.04
C ILE A 16 3.27 -8.80 -11.95
N ASN A 17 3.91 -9.59 -11.09
CA ASN A 17 3.42 -10.93 -10.78
C ASN A 17 2.26 -10.80 -9.78
N ILE A 18 1.02 -10.90 -10.29
CA ILE A 18 -0.19 -10.73 -9.50
C ILE A 18 -0.29 -11.76 -8.36
N ASP A 19 0.16 -12.99 -8.58
CA ASP A 19 0.09 -14.03 -7.54
C ASP A 19 1.05 -13.72 -6.39
N LEU A 20 2.27 -13.26 -6.69
CA LEU A 20 3.21 -12.80 -5.68
C LEU A 20 2.65 -11.60 -4.88
N VAL A 21 2.05 -10.62 -5.58
CA VAL A 21 1.42 -9.47 -4.90
C VAL A 21 0.31 -9.94 -3.96
N ARG A 22 -0.52 -10.90 -4.38
CA ARG A 22 -1.59 -11.47 -3.53
C ARG A 22 -1.03 -12.19 -2.32
N GLU A 23 0.05 -12.96 -2.47
CA GLU A 23 0.72 -13.63 -1.34
C GLU A 23 1.25 -12.62 -0.31
N PHE A 24 1.87 -11.53 -0.76
CA PHE A 24 2.31 -10.44 0.12
C PHE A 24 1.14 -9.84 0.90
N TYR A 25 0.03 -9.53 0.22
CA TYR A 25 -1.16 -9.02 0.90
C TYR A 25 -1.78 -10.06 1.85
N ALA A 26 -1.84 -11.34 1.48
CA ALA A 26 -2.37 -12.38 2.35
C ALA A 26 -1.59 -12.51 3.67
N ASN A 27 -0.26 -12.31 3.64
CA ASN A 27 0.58 -12.33 4.83
C ASN A 27 0.50 -11.04 5.67
N ALA A 28 0.15 -9.92 5.05
CA ALA A 28 -0.04 -8.64 5.74
C ALA A 28 -1.44 -8.49 6.34
N MET A 29 -2.41 -9.28 5.87
CA MET A 29 -3.78 -9.26 6.38
C MET A 29 -3.85 -9.93 7.77
N PRO A 30 -4.25 -9.18 8.81
CA PRO A 30 -4.46 -9.75 10.12
C PRO A 30 -5.59 -10.78 10.08
N ILE A 31 -5.45 -11.82 10.90
CA ILE A 31 -6.49 -12.85 11.03
C ILE A 31 -7.53 -12.34 12.04
N LYS A 32 -8.77 -12.18 11.56
CA LYS A 32 -9.95 -11.76 12.36
C LYS A 32 -9.75 -10.42 13.07
N ASP A 33 -9.49 -10.46 14.39
CA ASP A 33 -9.44 -9.31 15.29
C ASP A 33 -8.01 -8.85 15.58
N GLN A 34 -7.02 -9.43 14.88
CA GLN A 34 -5.64 -8.99 15.04
C GLN A 34 -5.50 -7.57 14.47
N GLN A 35 -4.88 -6.68 15.24
CA GLN A 35 -4.58 -5.35 14.76
C GLN A 35 -3.52 -5.44 13.66
N TYR A 36 -3.63 -4.61 12.62
CA TYR A 36 -2.56 -4.47 11.63
C TYR A 36 -1.26 -4.11 12.34
N SER A 37 -0.25 -4.95 12.20
CA SER A 37 1.04 -4.79 12.89
C SER A 37 1.86 -3.60 12.37
N PHE A 38 1.46 -3.04 11.23
CA PHE A 38 2.20 -1.99 10.54
C PHE A 38 1.29 -0.79 10.29
N THR A 39 1.82 0.38 10.63
CA THR A 39 1.25 1.68 10.27
C THR A 39 2.30 2.50 9.53
N THR A 40 1.85 3.39 8.67
CA THR A 40 2.70 4.32 7.92
C THR A 40 2.17 5.74 8.04
N MET A 41 3.04 6.74 7.86
CA MET A 41 2.67 8.16 7.91
C MET A 41 2.54 8.70 6.49
N VAL A 42 1.33 9.11 6.09
CA VAL A 42 1.06 9.72 4.78
C VAL A 42 0.50 11.12 4.98
N ARG A 43 1.26 12.14 4.55
CA ARG A 43 0.91 13.56 4.70
C ARG A 43 0.50 13.96 6.13
N GLY A 44 1.17 13.38 7.14
CA GLY A 44 0.90 13.64 8.56
C GLY A 44 -0.22 12.79 9.19
N ILE A 45 -0.82 11.88 8.43
CA ILE A 45 -1.87 10.96 8.91
C ILE A 45 -1.27 9.57 9.07
N ALA A 46 -1.44 8.96 10.25
CA ALA A 46 -1.08 7.56 10.49
C ALA A 46 -2.15 6.65 9.88
N LEU A 47 -1.75 5.75 9.00
CA LEU A 47 -2.62 4.79 8.32
C LEU A 47 -2.14 3.38 8.59
N ASP A 48 -3.04 2.47 8.91
CA ASP A 48 -2.74 1.06 8.80
C ASP A 48 -2.72 0.61 7.33
N PHE A 49 -2.10 -0.54 7.07
CA PHE A 49 -2.04 -1.13 5.72
C PHE A 49 -3.33 -1.87 5.35
N GLY A 50 -4.39 -1.71 6.14
CA GLY A 50 -5.68 -2.30 5.88
C GLY A 50 -6.35 -1.68 4.67
N ARG A 51 -7.04 -2.55 3.93
CA ARG A 51 -7.79 -2.15 2.73
C ARG A 51 -8.76 -1.00 3.03
N ASP A 52 -9.45 -1.05 4.16
CA ASP A 52 -10.47 -0.07 4.52
C ASP A 52 -9.84 1.30 4.82
N ALA A 53 -8.77 1.35 5.63
CA ALA A 53 -8.04 2.59 5.92
C ALA A 53 -7.45 3.22 4.65
N ILE A 54 -6.88 2.39 3.76
CA ILE A 54 -6.35 2.86 2.47
C ILE A 54 -7.47 3.41 1.58
N ASN A 55 -8.60 2.70 1.47
CA ASN A 55 -9.74 3.13 0.66
C ASN A 55 -10.40 4.40 1.21
N GLU A 56 -10.51 4.53 2.54
CA GLU A 56 -11.01 5.74 3.18
C GLU A 56 -10.08 6.93 2.91
N TYR A 57 -8.77 6.71 3.03
CA TYR A 57 -7.77 7.74 2.79
C TYR A 57 -7.69 8.21 1.33
N LEU A 58 -7.73 7.26 0.39
CA LEU A 58 -7.65 7.55 -1.05
C LEU A 58 -9.01 7.98 -1.63
N GLY A 59 -10.12 7.70 -0.94
CA GLY A 59 -11.46 7.75 -1.50
C GLY A 59 -11.78 6.52 -2.34
N ASN A 60 -13.06 6.14 -2.38
CA ASN A 60 -13.54 5.00 -3.15
C ASN A 60 -14.72 5.41 -4.06
N PRO A 61 -14.53 5.52 -5.39
CA PRO A 61 -13.30 5.18 -6.12
C PRO A 61 -12.19 6.20 -5.90
N TYR A 62 -10.95 5.73 -5.91
CA TYR A 62 -9.78 6.60 -5.88
C TYR A 62 -9.81 7.52 -7.10
N GLN A 63 -9.78 8.84 -6.85
CA GLN A 63 -9.65 9.83 -7.91
C GLN A 63 -8.20 10.31 -7.92
N LEU A 64 -7.45 9.89 -8.93
CA LEU A 64 -6.13 10.43 -9.21
C LEU A 64 -6.33 11.86 -9.72
N GLU A 65 -6.11 12.87 -8.87
CA GLU A 65 -6.03 14.24 -9.36
C GLU A 65 -4.76 14.36 -10.23
N GLY A 66 -4.98 14.71 -11.51
CA GLY A 66 -3.95 14.75 -12.55
C GLY A 66 -2.98 15.91 -12.44
#